data_AF-A0A932PFS9-F1
#
_entry.id   AF-A0A932PFS9-F1
#
_cell.length_a   1.000
_cell.length_b   1.000
_cell.length_c   1.000
_cell.angle_alpha   90.00
_cell.angle_beta   90.00
_cell.angle_gamma   90.00
#
_symmetry.space_group_name_H-M   'P 1'
#
loop_
_entity.id
_entity.type
_entity.pdbx_description
1 polymer ?
#
loop_
_entity_poly.entity_id
_entity_poly.type
_entity_poly.pdbx_seq_one_letter_code
_entity_poly.pdbx_strand_id
1 'polypeptide(L)'
;MNRADFRQLAEDRVLDADALLAAGRWSGAYYLAGYAVECGLKACILGYIESSGIIFEDKKFAERCWTHDIEQLFVSANLKVARDLAVAANPHFGNNWIVVKAWNESDRYYQKTEAEARSLFAAVTDQVNGMLPWIKVYW
;
A
#
# COMPACT_ATOMS: atom_id res chain seq x y z
N MET A 1 13.93 11.02 -0.61
CA MET A 1 12.78 10.25 -0.13
C MET A 1 12.83 10.16 1.38
N ASN A 2 12.07 11.03 2.04
CA ASN A 2 11.79 11.00 3.47
C ASN A 2 10.32 10.59 3.70
N ARG A 3 9.88 10.59 4.97
CA ARG A 3 8.51 10.20 5.37
C ARG A 3 7.43 11.09 4.74
N ALA A 4 7.65 12.40 4.70
CA ALA A 4 6.71 13.35 4.08
C ALA A 4 6.63 13.14 2.55
N ASP A 5 7.76 12.91 1.89
CA ASP A 5 7.79 12.62 0.45
C ASP A 5 6.93 11.39 0.12
N PHE A 6 7.04 10.30 0.89
CA PHE A 6 6.24 9.09 0.67
C PHE A 6 4.75 9.28 0.96
N ARG A 7 4.39 10.05 1.99
CA ARG A 7 2.99 10.41 2.25
C ARG A 7 2.42 11.18 1.07
N GLN A 8 3.14 12.16 0.54
CA GLN A 8 2.70 12.93 -0.63
C GLN A 8 2.57 12.04 -1.87
N LEU A 9 3.57 11.18 -2.15
CA LEU A 9 3.48 10.26 -3.28
C LEU A 9 2.28 9.32 -3.16
N ALA A 10 1.94 8.85 -1.96
CA ALA A 10 0.76 8.00 -1.77
C ALA A 10 -0.54 8.71 -2.17
N GLU A 11 -0.70 9.98 -1.78
CA GLU A 11 -1.85 10.80 -2.19
C GLU A 11 -1.85 11.05 -3.69
N ASP A 12 -0.70 11.44 -4.26
CA ASP A 12 -0.56 11.69 -5.69
C ASP A 12 -0.92 10.44 -6.50
N ARG A 13 -0.48 9.24 -6.07
CA ARG A 13 -0.80 7.98 -6.75
C ARG A 13 -2.28 7.64 -6.72
N VAL A 14 -3.01 8.02 -5.67
CA VAL A 14 -4.48 7.88 -5.64
C VAL A 14 -5.12 8.79 -6.67
N LEU A 15 -4.71 10.07 -6.71
CA LEU A 15 -5.24 11.04 -7.68
C LEU A 15 -4.93 10.62 -9.12
N ASP A 16 -3.70 10.16 -9.37
CA ASP A 16 -3.29 9.65 -10.68
C ASP A 16 -4.12 8.42 -11.09
N ALA A 17 -4.33 7.47 -10.16
CA ALA A 17 -5.11 6.27 -10.42
C ALA A 17 -6.58 6.60 -10.72
N ASP A 18 -7.19 7.54 -9.98
CA ASP A 18 -8.56 8.00 -10.20
C ASP A 18 -8.73 8.65 -11.59
N ALA A 19 -7.80 9.54 -11.96
CA ALA A 19 -7.79 10.17 -13.27
C ALA A 19 -7.66 9.14 -14.40
N LEU A 20 -6.82 8.11 -14.21
CA LEU A 20 -6.67 7.03 -15.18
C LEU A 20 -7.92 6.13 -15.27
N LEU A 21 -8.62 5.87 -14.16
CA LEU A 21 -9.91 5.18 -14.19
C LEU A 21 -10.95 5.96 -14.98
N ALA A 22 -11.06 7.27 -14.74
CA ALA A 22 -11.98 8.13 -15.47
C ALA A 22 -11.68 8.15 -16.98
N ALA A 23 -10.40 8.04 -17.35
CA ALA A 23 -9.95 8.01 -18.75
C ALA A 23 -9.95 6.62 -19.41
N GLY A 24 -10.43 5.57 -18.73
CA GLY A 24 -10.45 4.21 -19.27
C GLY A 24 -9.09 3.52 -19.37
N ARG A 25 -8.09 4.00 -18.63
CA ARG A 25 -6.70 3.51 -18.64
C ARG A 25 -6.45 2.51 -17.51
N TRP A 26 -7.14 1.38 -17.59
CA TRP A 26 -7.26 0.37 -16.52
C TRP A 26 -5.93 -0.15 -15.99
N SER A 27 -5.02 -0.59 -16.87
CA SER A 27 -3.71 -1.13 -16.47
C SER A 27 -2.87 -0.07 -15.73
N GLY A 28 -2.93 1.18 -16.16
CA GLY A 28 -2.25 2.29 -15.50
C GLY A 28 -2.86 2.63 -14.14
N ALA A 29 -4.20 2.69 -14.06
CA ALA A 29 -4.91 2.92 -12.81
C ALA A 29 -4.60 1.82 -11.77
N TYR A 30 -4.68 0.55 -12.18
CA TYR A 30 -4.34 -0.59 -11.33
C TYR A 30 -2.90 -0.50 -10.82
N TYR A 31 -1.96 -0.17 -11.70
CA TYR A 31 -0.56 -0.03 -11.35
C TYR A 31 -0.34 1.05 -10.29
N LEU A 32 -0.87 2.26 -10.50
CA LEU A 32 -0.68 3.38 -9.58
C LEU A 32 -1.45 3.21 -8.26
N ALA A 33 -2.63 2.58 -8.27
CA ALA A 33 -3.38 2.30 -7.06
C ALA A 33 -2.59 1.41 -6.08
N GLY A 34 -1.88 0.39 -6.57
CA GLY A 34 -1.00 -0.42 -5.71
C GLY A 34 0.21 0.35 -5.17
N TYR A 35 0.82 1.21 -5.99
CA TYR A 35 1.91 2.09 -5.52
C TYR A 35 1.47 3.08 -4.45
N ALA A 36 0.21 3.49 -4.40
CA ALA A 36 -0.29 4.32 -3.31
C ALA A 36 -0.13 3.61 -1.96
N VAL A 37 -0.44 2.31 -1.90
CA VAL A 37 -0.27 1.46 -0.71
C VAL A 37 1.20 1.29 -0.37
N GLU A 38 2.04 0.96 -1.37
CA GLU A 38 3.50 0.83 -1.15
C GLU A 38 4.09 2.12 -0.56
N CYS A 39 3.74 3.29 -1.12
CA CYS A 39 4.21 4.58 -0.63
C CYS A 39 3.75 4.83 0.81
N GLY A 40 2.48 4.54 1.13
CA GLY A 40 1.96 4.64 2.49
C GLY A 40 2.73 3.76 3.49
N LEU A 41 3.01 2.51 3.12
CA LEU A 41 3.79 1.59 3.96
C LEU A 41 5.24 2.04 4.11
N LYS A 42 5.87 2.56 3.05
CA LYS A 42 7.24 3.11 3.12
C LYS A 42 7.30 4.35 4.02
N ALA A 43 6.24 5.15 4.09
CA ALA A 43 6.12 6.21 5.10
C ALA A 43 6.05 5.63 6.53
N CYS A 44 5.24 4.59 6.76
CA CYS A 44 5.17 3.89 8.06
C CYS A 44 6.52 3.30 8.46
N ILE A 45 7.26 2.68 7.52
CA ILE A 45 8.61 2.13 7.77
C ILE A 45 9.55 3.22 8.27
N LEU A 46 9.57 4.38 7.61
CA LEU A 46 10.41 5.49 8.06
C LEU A 46 10.00 6.00 9.45
N GLY A 47 8.71 6.04 9.74
CA GLY A 47 8.22 6.36 11.10
C GLY A 47 8.64 5.33 12.15
N TYR A 48 8.60 4.04 11.80
CA TYR A 48 9.07 2.98 12.68
C TYR A 48 10.57 3.07 12.93
N ILE A 49 11.39 3.30 11.89
CA ILE A 49 12.83 3.54 12.02
C ILE A 49 13.11 4.69 12.99
N GLU A 50 12.41 5.82 12.82
CA GLU A 50 12.57 7.01 13.66
C GLU A 50 12.25 6.71 15.14
N SER A 51 11.17 5.97 15.40
CA SER A 51 10.73 5.67 16.78
C SER A 51 11.53 4.57 17.49
N SER A 52 12.11 3.63 16.74
CA SER A 52 12.71 2.42 17.29
C SER A 52 14.24 2.41 17.23
N GLY A 53 14.85 3.13 16.28
CA GLY A 53 16.27 3.01 16.01
C GLY A 53 16.69 1.65 15.43
N ILE A 54 15.73 0.84 14.91
CA ILE A 54 15.95 -0.55 14.45
C ILE A 54 17.15 -0.74 13.51
N ILE A 55 17.51 0.28 12.73
CA ILE A 55 18.66 0.25 11.81
C ILE A 55 20.01 0.08 12.53
N PHE A 56 20.09 0.40 13.82
CA PHE A 56 21.27 0.19 14.67
C PHE A 56 21.28 -1.19 15.34
N GLU A 57 20.17 -1.92 15.29
CA GLU A 57 20.03 -3.25 15.89
C GLU A 57 20.03 -4.37 14.84
N ASP A 58 19.41 -4.13 13.68
CA ASP A 58 19.39 -5.06 12.55
C ASP A 58 19.90 -4.39 11.27
N LYS A 59 21.17 -4.67 10.95
CA LYS A 59 21.84 -4.16 9.74
C LYS A 59 21.12 -4.55 8.44
N LYS A 60 20.45 -5.70 8.39
CA LYS A 60 19.74 -6.17 7.19
C LYS A 60 18.34 -5.57 7.04
N PHE A 61 17.87 -4.82 8.03
CA PHE A 61 16.56 -4.18 7.97
C PHE A 61 16.45 -3.23 6.78
N ALA A 62 17.48 -2.43 6.54
CA ALA A 62 17.51 -1.49 5.43
C ALA A 62 17.35 -2.20 4.08
N GLU A 63 18.00 -3.35 3.87
CA GLU A 63 17.91 -4.15 2.64
C GLU A 63 16.46 -4.64 2.41
N ARG A 64 15.78 -5.11 3.45
CA ARG A 64 14.40 -5.60 3.34
C ARG A 64 13.40 -4.50 2.96
N CYS A 65 13.70 -3.25 3.28
CA CYS A 65 12.84 -2.10 2.95
C CYS A 65 12.83 -1.74 1.44
N TRP A 66 13.73 -2.31 0.63
CA TRP A 66 13.78 -2.09 -0.82
C TRP A 66 12.78 -2.94 -1.61
N THR A 67 12.09 -3.87 -0.95
CA THR A 67 11.06 -4.69 -1.60
C THR A 67 9.86 -3.86 -2.09
N HIS A 68 9.14 -4.44 -3.02
CA HIS A 68 7.83 -3.99 -3.51
C HIS A 68 6.70 -4.91 -3.04
N ASP A 69 7.04 -6.03 -2.39
CA ASP A 69 6.06 -6.97 -1.84
C ASP A 69 5.32 -6.34 -0.66
N ILE A 70 4.00 -6.19 -0.82
CA ILE A 70 3.13 -5.51 0.15
C ILE A 70 3.14 -6.23 1.51
N GLU A 71 3.13 -7.56 1.56
CA GLU A 71 3.14 -8.33 2.81
C GLU A 71 4.44 -8.09 3.59
N GLN A 72 5.58 -8.11 2.90
CA GLN A 72 6.89 -7.82 3.50
C GLN A 72 7.02 -6.37 3.96
N LEU A 73 6.36 -5.42 3.29
CA LEU A 73 6.31 -4.03 3.72
C LEU A 73 5.50 -3.86 5.00
N PHE A 74 4.38 -4.59 5.17
CA PHE A 74 3.66 -4.64 6.46
C PHE A 74 4.52 -5.18 7.60
N VAL A 75 5.33 -6.20 7.34
CA VAL A 75 6.30 -6.73 8.31
C VAL A 75 7.33 -5.66 8.66
N SER A 76 7.93 -5.02 7.66
CA SER A 76 8.97 -4.00 7.86
C SER A 76 8.44 -2.74 8.55
N ALA A 77 7.17 -2.40 8.34
CA ALA A 77 6.48 -1.32 9.03
C ALA A 77 6.09 -1.66 10.48
N ASN A 78 6.33 -2.90 10.94
CA ASN A 78 5.85 -3.42 12.22
C ASN A 78 4.30 -3.35 12.36
N LEU A 79 3.57 -3.52 11.25
CA LEU A 79 2.11 -3.40 11.19
C LEU A 79 1.39 -4.74 10.98
N LYS A 80 2.12 -5.84 10.72
CA LYS A 80 1.52 -7.14 10.41
C LYS A 80 0.48 -7.60 11.44
N VAL A 81 0.81 -7.54 12.74
CA VAL A 81 -0.09 -7.99 13.80
C VAL A 81 -1.36 -7.12 13.87
N ALA A 82 -1.21 -5.80 13.79
CA ALA A 82 -2.34 -4.87 13.77
C ALA A 82 -3.24 -5.11 12.55
N ARG A 83 -2.65 -5.34 11.37
CA ARG A 83 -3.36 -5.69 10.13
C ARG A 83 -4.12 -7.00 10.29
N ASP A 84 -3.49 -8.05 10.81
CA ASP A 84 -4.10 -9.37 11.00
C ASP A 84 -5.32 -9.30 11.94
N LEU A 85 -5.21 -8.52 13.03
CA LEU A 85 -6.34 -8.27 13.94
C LEU A 85 -7.47 -7.50 13.24
N ALA A 86 -7.15 -6.47 12.45
CA ALA A 86 -8.15 -5.71 11.68
C ALA A 86 -8.87 -6.58 10.64
N VAL A 87 -8.14 -7.47 9.96
CA VAL A 87 -8.69 -8.45 9.01
C VAL A 87 -9.62 -9.44 9.71
N ALA A 88 -9.24 -9.94 10.89
CA ALA A 88 -10.08 -10.86 11.65
C ALA A 88 -11.35 -10.18 12.21
N ALA A 89 -11.25 -8.91 12.59
CA ALA A 89 -12.36 -8.15 13.17
C ALA A 89 -13.36 -7.63 12.14
N ASN A 90 -12.94 -7.41 10.89
CA ASN A 90 -13.77 -6.80 9.86
C ASN A 90 -13.65 -7.55 8.51
N PRO A 91 -14.66 -8.35 8.12
CA PRO A 91 -14.64 -9.10 6.86
C PRO A 91 -14.52 -8.22 5.60
N HIS A 92 -15.07 -7.01 5.61
CA HIS A 92 -14.95 -6.09 4.45
C HIS A 92 -13.50 -5.61 4.29
N PHE A 93 -12.85 -5.24 5.39
CA PHE A 93 -11.42 -4.93 5.40
C PHE A 93 -10.59 -6.16 4.97
N GLY A 94 -10.96 -7.35 5.44
CA GLY A 94 -10.33 -8.61 5.04
C GLY A 94 -10.41 -8.88 3.54
N ASN A 95 -11.56 -8.62 2.91
CA ASN A 95 -11.73 -8.75 1.46
C ASN A 95 -10.87 -7.72 0.71
N ASN A 96 -10.85 -6.46 1.15
CA ASN A 96 -10.00 -5.44 0.57
C ASN A 96 -8.51 -5.80 0.68
N TRP A 97 -8.10 -6.37 1.82
CA TRP A 97 -6.76 -6.90 2.01
C TRP A 97 -6.41 -8.00 0.99
N ILE A 98 -7.32 -8.94 0.72
CA ILE A 98 -7.10 -9.99 -0.29
C ILE A 98 -6.86 -9.39 -1.68
N VAL A 99 -7.58 -8.33 -2.04
CA VAL A 99 -7.40 -7.65 -3.34
C VAL A 99 -6.07 -6.92 -3.39
N VAL A 100 -5.75 -6.14 -2.35
CA VAL A 100 -4.52 -5.33 -2.32
C VAL A 100 -3.27 -6.19 -2.29
N LYS A 101 -3.25 -7.28 -1.53
CA LYS A 101 -2.08 -8.16 -1.42
C LYS A 101 -1.76 -8.95 -2.70
N ALA A 102 -2.73 -9.04 -3.61
CA ALA A 102 -2.56 -9.73 -4.88
C ALA A 102 -1.86 -8.84 -5.93
N TRP A 103 -1.76 -7.53 -5.68
CA TRP A 103 -1.01 -6.60 -6.52
C TRP A 103 0.49 -6.84 -6.37
N ASN A 104 1.22 -6.72 -7.49
CA ASN A 104 2.67 -6.79 -7.53
C ASN A 104 3.24 -5.80 -8.56
N GLU A 105 4.47 -5.30 -8.39
CA GLU A 105 5.04 -4.32 -9.33
C GLU A 105 5.23 -4.88 -10.75
N SER A 106 5.34 -6.20 -10.88
CA SER A 106 5.44 -6.87 -12.19
C SER A 106 4.11 -6.83 -12.97
N ASP A 107 2.98 -6.46 -12.35
CA ASP A 107 1.70 -6.27 -13.04
C ASP A 107 1.77 -5.22 -14.17
N ARG A 108 2.80 -4.35 -14.15
CA ARG A 108 3.11 -3.40 -15.23
C ARG A 108 3.29 -4.03 -16.61
N TYR A 109 3.61 -5.32 -16.67
CA TYR A 109 3.83 -6.04 -17.92
C TYR A 109 2.56 -6.71 -18.46
N TYR A 110 1.44 -6.60 -17.75
CA TYR A 110 0.18 -7.25 -18.10
C TYR A 110 -0.94 -6.24 -18.31
N GLN A 111 -1.91 -6.58 -19.14
CA GLN A 111 -3.12 -5.79 -19.27
C GLN A 111 -4.09 -6.13 -18.15
N LYS A 112 -4.75 -5.11 -17.61
CA LYS A 112 -5.81 -5.25 -16.61
C LYS A 112 -7.15 -4.86 -17.20
N THR A 113 -8.17 -5.56 -16.79
CA THR A 113 -9.57 -5.24 -17.10
C THR A 113 -10.04 -4.06 -16.27
N GLU A 114 -11.13 -3.43 -16.71
CA GLU A 114 -11.82 -2.41 -15.93
C GLU A 114 -12.21 -2.92 -14.54
N ALA A 115 -12.74 -4.15 -14.47
CA ALA A 115 -13.19 -4.77 -13.21
C ALA A 115 -12.03 -4.91 -12.20
N GLU A 116 -10.86 -5.37 -12.66
CA GLU A 116 -9.67 -5.49 -11.81
C GLU A 116 -9.19 -4.12 -11.31
N ALA A 117 -9.11 -3.13 -12.20
CA ALA A 117 -8.66 -1.78 -11.86
C ALA A 117 -9.59 -1.11 -10.83
N ARG A 118 -10.90 -1.18 -11.04
CA ARG A 118 -11.89 -0.63 -10.11
C ARG A 118 -11.91 -1.38 -8.78
N SER A 119 -11.78 -2.70 -8.80
CA SER A 119 -11.72 -3.53 -7.60
C SER A 119 -10.53 -3.16 -6.71
N LEU A 120 -9.33 -3.07 -7.29
CA LEU A 120 -8.15 -2.65 -6.54
C LEU A 120 -8.29 -1.22 -6.04
N PHE A 121 -8.70 -0.28 -6.88
CA PHE A 121 -8.84 1.12 -6.48
C PHE A 121 -9.83 1.29 -5.32
N ALA A 122 -10.98 0.60 -5.36
CA ALA A 122 -11.94 0.60 -4.26
C ALA A 122 -11.35 -0.01 -2.98
N ALA A 123 -10.66 -1.15 -3.08
CA ALA A 123 -10.00 -1.79 -1.94
C ALA A 123 -8.93 -0.90 -1.29
N VAL A 124 -8.27 -0.05 -2.08
CA VAL A 124 -7.28 0.92 -1.60
C VAL A 124 -7.94 2.12 -0.95
N THR A 125 -8.98 2.69 -1.56
CA THR A 125 -9.49 4.06 -1.26
C THR A 125 -10.79 4.11 -0.47
N ASP A 126 -11.47 2.99 -0.25
CA ASP A 126 -12.72 2.94 0.52
C ASP A 126 -12.56 3.65 1.87
N GLN A 127 -13.49 4.56 2.19
CA GLN A 127 -13.32 5.47 3.32
C GLN A 127 -13.40 4.77 4.69
N VAL A 128 -14.05 3.61 4.76
CA VAL A 128 -14.31 2.90 6.02
C VAL A 128 -13.41 1.68 6.16
N ASN A 129 -13.23 0.94 5.07
CA ASN A 129 -12.58 -0.37 5.02
C ASN A 129 -11.38 -0.37 4.06
N GLY A 130 -10.99 0.77 3.49
CA GLY A 130 -9.89 0.86 2.55
C GLY A 130 -8.53 0.68 3.22
N MET A 131 -7.61 0.05 2.48
CA MET A 131 -6.28 -0.22 3.01
C MET A 131 -5.47 1.06 3.24
N LEU A 132 -5.55 2.03 2.32
CA LEU A 132 -4.77 3.25 2.45
C LEU A 132 -5.25 4.10 3.64
N PRO A 133 -6.55 4.42 3.81
CA PRO A 133 -7.03 5.13 5.01
C PRO A 133 -6.61 4.46 6.32
N TRP A 134 -6.60 3.13 6.39
CA TRP A 134 -6.11 2.40 7.56
C TRP A 134 -4.60 2.61 7.78
N ILE A 135 -3.78 2.53 6.72
CA ILE A 135 -2.34 2.80 6.78
C ILE A 135 -2.06 4.24 7.24
N LYS A 136 -2.88 5.21 6.80
CA LYS A 136 -2.75 6.63 7.18
C LYS A 136 -2.87 6.87 8.70
N VAL A 137 -3.43 5.94 9.45
CA VAL A 137 -3.47 6.03 10.93
C VAL A 137 -2.07 5.84 11.55
N TYR A 138 -1.17 5.12 10.87
CA TYR A 138 0.15 4.74 11.37
C TYR A 138 1.30 5.51 10.71
N TRP A 139 1.04 6.14 9.56
CA TRP A 139 2.09 6.71 8.71
C TRP A 139 2.68 8.01 9.21
#